data_AF-X0SYP2-F1
#
_entry.id   AF-X0SYP2-F1
#
_cell.length_a   1.000
_cell.length_b   1.000
_cell.length_c   1.000
_cell.angle_alpha   90.00
_cell.angle_beta   90.00
_cell.angle_gamma   90.00
#
_symmetry.space_group_name_H-M   'P 1'
#
loop_
_entity.id
_entity.type
_entity.pdbx_description
1 polymer ?
#
loop_
_entity_poly.entity_id
_entity_poly.type
_entity_poly.pdbx_seq_one_letter_code
_entity_poly.pdbx_strand_id
1 'polypeptide(L)'
;MGESILNALMHLFAIVAMVNRKGVSQKGKTIVKVFLNRYLNEQLTIEYLKLFDNYQDFYKREGTQENQEDQQNNQSLISFQTTNVCRQISIELRRNERIIVLLQLMEFVNEDEIITQQEKDFINTVARTFNISSLEFTDIQAFILGEGIEKINRENLLTIDNRITEWSDNIAWFMTKTKQSHQKEKHLFRENLYGKIEVLFIRSINSYVYKYYGG
;
A
#
# COMPACT_ATOMS: atom_id res chain seq x y z
N MET A 1 -12.46 5.14 13.55
CA MET A 1 -11.82 3.82 13.71
C MET A 1 -11.80 3.49 15.21
N GLY A 2 -12.18 2.28 15.60
CA GLY A 2 -12.25 1.87 17.01
C GLY A 2 -10.89 1.53 17.61
N GLU A 3 -10.82 1.48 18.95
CA GLU A 3 -9.60 1.16 19.71
C GLU A 3 -9.06 -0.24 19.38
N SER A 4 -9.96 -1.23 19.27
CA SER A 4 -9.71 -2.62 18.85
C SER A 4 -9.00 -2.68 17.49
N ILE A 5 -9.50 -1.93 16.51
CA ILE A 5 -8.93 -1.86 15.16
C ILE A 5 -7.54 -1.23 15.20
N LEU A 6 -7.39 -0.08 15.88
CA LEU A 6 -6.10 0.59 15.98
C LEU A 6 -5.05 -0.30 16.64
N ASN A 7 -5.44 -1.05 17.67
CA ASN A 7 -4.54 -1.98 18.35
C ASN A 7 -4.08 -3.10 17.40
N ALA A 8 -5.02 -3.75 16.72
CA ALA A 8 -4.69 -4.78 15.74
C ALA A 8 -3.90 -4.23 14.53
N LEU A 9 -4.05 -2.95 14.18
CA LEU A 9 -3.17 -2.32 13.20
C LEU A 9 -1.74 -2.21 13.70
N MET A 10 -1.51 -1.88 14.98
CA MET A 10 -0.16 -1.90 15.56
C MET A 10 0.46 -3.29 15.46
N HIS A 11 -0.33 -4.36 15.68
CA HIS A 11 0.12 -5.73 15.40
C HIS A 11 0.52 -5.93 13.94
N LEU A 12 -0.30 -5.50 12.97
CA LEU A 12 0.04 -5.66 11.55
C LEU A 12 1.31 -4.92 11.15
N PHE A 13 1.48 -3.67 11.59
CA PHE A 13 2.73 -2.94 11.35
C PHE A 13 3.93 -3.62 12.01
N ALA A 14 3.76 -4.15 13.23
CA ALA A 14 4.82 -4.85 13.94
C ALA A 14 5.19 -6.20 13.29
N ILE A 15 4.23 -6.89 12.68
CA ILE A 15 4.48 -8.09 11.88
C ILE A 15 5.27 -7.73 10.63
N VAL A 16 4.90 -6.68 9.89
CA VAL A 16 5.68 -6.22 8.71
C VAL A 16 7.11 -5.87 9.13
N ALA A 17 7.25 -5.15 10.25
CA ALA A 17 8.53 -4.78 10.84
C ALA A 17 9.45 -5.97 11.17
N MET A 18 8.86 -7.12 11.54
CA MET A 18 9.57 -8.37 11.79
C MET A 18 9.98 -9.05 10.47
N VAL A 19 9.10 -9.05 9.47
CA VAL A 19 9.36 -9.61 8.14
C VAL A 19 10.51 -8.87 7.46
N ASN A 20 10.62 -7.56 7.66
CA ASN A 20 11.74 -6.79 7.15
C ASN A 20 13.04 -7.09 7.93
N ARG A 21 13.99 -7.77 7.27
CA ARG A 21 15.27 -8.19 7.86
C ARG A 21 16.15 -7.03 8.35
N LYS A 22 15.95 -5.81 7.84
CA LYS A 22 16.69 -4.62 8.28
C LYS A 22 16.04 -3.97 9.52
N GLY A 23 14.88 -4.45 9.95
CA GLY A 23 14.05 -3.82 10.96
C GLY A 23 13.35 -2.56 10.43
N VAL A 24 12.79 -1.76 11.34
CA VAL A 24 12.00 -0.58 10.99
C VAL A 24 12.90 0.63 10.89
N SER A 25 12.87 1.30 9.74
CA SER A 25 13.58 2.57 9.57
C SER A 25 12.84 3.72 10.27
N GLN A 26 13.52 4.86 10.42
CA GLN A 26 12.87 6.09 10.90
C GLN A 26 11.74 6.55 9.95
N LYS A 27 11.85 6.23 8.65
CA LYS A 27 10.80 6.47 7.65
C LYS A 27 9.56 5.64 7.97
N GLY A 28 9.71 4.36 8.32
CA GLY A 28 8.63 3.51 8.80
C GLY A 28 7.89 4.04 10.01
N LYS A 29 8.63 4.41 11.06
CA LYS A 29 8.02 5.03 12.25
C LYS A 29 7.23 6.30 11.90
N THR A 30 7.71 7.06 10.93
CA THR A 30 7.02 8.25 10.43
C THR A 30 5.72 7.90 9.72
N ILE A 31 5.72 6.86 8.87
CA ILE A 31 4.53 6.34 8.19
C ILE A 31 3.45 5.93 9.21
N VAL A 32 3.82 5.14 10.22
CA VAL A 32 2.89 4.73 11.30
C VAL A 32 2.36 5.95 12.08
N LYS A 33 3.23 6.90 12.44
CA LYS A 33 2.83 8.13 13.13
C LYS A 33 1.84 8.97 12.32
N VAL A 34 2.11 9.18 11.03
CA VAL A 34 1.24 9.94 10.12
C VAL A 34 -0.12 9.27 10.00
N PHE A 35 -0.15 7.94 9.91
CA PHE A 35 -1.40 7.19 9.92
C PHE A 35 -2.20 7.40 11.21
N LEU A 36 -1.58 7.22 12.38
CA LEU A 36 -2.23 7.36 13.68
C LEU A 36 -2.80 8.77 13.89
N ASN A 37 -2.05 9.80 13.49
CA ASN A 37 -2.48 11.20 13.58
C ASN A 37 -3.74 11.54 12.77
N ARG A 38 -4.16 10.70 11.82
CA ARG A 38 -5.45 10.88 11.12
C ARG A 38 -6.65 10.52 11.98
N TYR A 39 -6.45 9.71 13.02
CA TYR A 39 -7.52 9.16 13.86
C TYR A 39 -7.40 9.55 15.34
N LEU A 40 -6.21 9.95 15.77
CA LEU A 40 -5.86 10.18 17.17
C LEU A 40 -5.31 11.59 17.39
N ASN A 41 -5.44 12.06 18.64
CA ASN A 41 -4.72 13.23 19.11
C ASN A 41 -3.26 12.87 19.45
N GLU A 42 -2.42 13.88 19.69
CA GLU A 42 -0.99 13.69 19.93
C GLU A 42 -0.68 12.76 21.11
N GLN A 43 -1.43 12.87 22.21
CA GLN A 43 -1.22 12.05 23.40
C GLN A 43 -1.48 10.57 23.11
N LEU A 44 -2.62 10.26 22.48
CA LEU A 44 -2.97 8.89 22.09
C LEU A 44 -2.02 8.36 21.02
N THR A 45 -1.58 9.19 20.07
CA THR A 45 -0.57 8.78 19.08
C THR A 45 0.71 8.29 19.75
N ILE A 46 1.18 8.98 20.80
CA ILE A 46 2.37 8.56 21.55
C ILE A 46 2.15 7.21 22.23
N GLU A 47 0.97 6.97 22.80
CA GLU A 47 0.63 5.69 23.44
C GLU A 47 0.59 4.54 22.42
N TYR A 48 -0.03 4.74 21.26
CA TYR A 48 -0.09 3.74 20.20
C TYR A 48 1.27 3.48 19.56
N LEU A 49 2.15 4.48 19.44
CA LEU A 49 3.52 4.27 18.99
C LEU A 49 4.32 3.39 19.97
N LYS A 50 4.14 3.58 21.28
CA LYS A 50 4.73 2.67 22.29
C LYS A 50 4.20 1.26 22.17
N LEU A 51 2.90 1.11 21.90
CA LEU A 51 2.28 -0.19 21.69
C LEU A 51 2.86 -0.91 20.46
N PHE A 52 3.07 -0.17 19.37
CA PHE A 52 3.78 -0.66 18.19
C PHE A 52 5.21 -1.13 18.52
N ASP A 53 5.99 -0.31 19.23
CA ASP A 53 7.36 -0.67 19.64
C ASP A 53 7.35 -1.95 20.51
N ASN A 54 6.41 -2.07 21.45
CA ASN A 54 6.26 -3.26 22.30
C ASN A 54 5.93 -4.52 21.48
N TYR A 55 5.03 -4.43 20.49
CA TYR A 55 4.73 -5.55 19.62
C TYR A 55 5.90 -5.93 18.72
N GLN A 56 6.66 -4.94 18.25
CA GLN A 56 7.87 -5.21 17.48
C GLN A 56 8.87 -6.04 18.31
N ASP A 57 9.09 -5.66 19.57
CA ASP A 57 9.98 -6.40 20.47
C ASP A 57 9.45 -7.80 20.80
N PHE A 58 8.13 -7.95 20.95
CA PHE A 58 7.49 -9.25 21.13
C PHE A 58 7.77 -10.18 19.93
N TYR A 59 7.47 -9.71 18.72
CA TYR A 59 7.64 -10.52 17.50
C TYR A 59 9.10 -10.81 17.17
N LYS A 60 10.03 -9.88 17.45
CA LYS A 60 11.47 -10.13 17.34
C LYS A 60 11.91 -11.27 18.27
N ARG A 61 11.47 -11.27 19.53
CA ARG A 61 11.82 -12.33 20.49
C ARG A 61 11.29 -13.68 20.03
N GLU A 62 10.02 -13.77 19.66
CA GLU A 62 9.40 -14.99 19.13
C GLU A 62 10.17 -15.52 17.91
N GLY A 63 10.51 -14.64 16.97
CA GLY A 63 11.25 -15.01 15.76
C GLY A 63 12.71 -15.41 15.97
N THR A 64 13.33 -15.03 17.09
CA THR A 64 14.73 -15.39 17.43
C THR A 64 14.85 -16.66 18.28
N GLN A 65 13.77 -17.16 18.88
CA GLN A 65 13.79 -18.38 19.68
C GLN A 65 13.80 -19.66 18.83
N GLU A 66 13.51 -19.56 17.53
CA GLU A 66 13.57 -20.68 16.59
C GLU A 66 14.95 -20.74 15.91
N ASN A 67 15.61 -21.91 16.00
CA ASN A 67 16.93 -22.15 15.40
C ASN A 67 16.88 -21.97 13.87
N GLN A 68 18.05 -21.77 13.24
CA GLN A 68 18.18 -21.55 11.78
C GLN A 68 17.60 -22.68 10.90
N GLU A 69 17.32 -23.86 11.46
CA GLU A 69 16.66 -24.98 10.79
C GLU A 69 15.14 -24.79 10.61
N ASP A 70 14.53 -23.80 11.28
CA ASP A 70 13.07 -23.60 11.38
C ASP A 70 12.54 -22.39 10.57
N GLN A 71 13.25 -21.90 9.56
CA GLN A 71 12.77 -20.77 8.74
C GLN A 71 11.39 -20.99 8.10
N GLN A 72 11.04 -22.24 7.77
CA GLN A 72 9.71 -22.59 7.28
C GLN A 72 8.64 -22.49 8.36
N ASN A 73 8.97 -22.85 9.61
CA ASN A 73 8.06 -22.73 10.75
C ASN A 73 7.78 -21.26 11.05
N ASN A 74 8.81 -20.42 11.04
CA ASN A 74 8.65 -18.98 11.25
C ASN A 74 7.78 -18.30 10.16
N GLN A 75 7.95 -18.67 8.88
CA GLN A 75 7.10 -18.16 7.80
C GLN A 75 5.63 -18.59 7.95
N SER A 76 5.40 -19.83 8.42
CA SER A 76 4.06 -20.33 8.71
C SER A 76 3.40 -19.60 9.88
N LEU A 77 4.18 -19.28 10.92
CA LEU A 77 3.74 -18.53 12.09
C LEU A 77 3.35 -17.09 11.72
N ILE A 78 4.18 -16.39 10.95
CA ILE A 78 3.91 -15.02 10.48
C ILE A 78 2.62 -14.99 9.64
N SER A 79 2.46 -15.94 8.72
CA SER A 79 1.25 -16.04 7.88
C SER A 79 0.00 -16.30 8.73
N PHE A 80 0.10 -17.19 9.71
CA PHE A 80 -0.98 -17.50 10.65
C PHE A 80 -1.37 -16.28 11.50
N GLN A 81 -0.38 -15.60 12.10
CA GLN A 81 -0.60 -14.39 12.91
C GLN A 81 -1.22 -13.27 12.07
N THR A 82 -0.68 -13.03 10.87
CA THR A 82 -1.23 -12.05 9.91
C THR A 82 -2.70 -12.34 9.61
N THR A 83 -3.00 -13.59 9.27
CA THR A 83 -4.37 -14.03 8.92
C THR A 83 -5.32 -13.84 10.11
N ASN A 84 -4.89 -14.18 11.32
CA ASN A 84 -5.71 -14.05 12.52
C ASN A 84 -6.04 -12.59 12.85
N VAL A 85 -5.02 -11.73 12.87
CA VAL A 85 -5.19 -10.30 13.13
C VAL A 85 -6.08 -9.68 12.05
N CYS A 86 -5.82 -9.97 10.77
CA CYS A 86 -6.64 -9.48 9.66
C CYS A 86 -8.09 -9.96 9.76
N ARG A 87 -8.34 -11.22 10.15
CA ARG A 87 -9.69 -11.76 10.31
C ARG A 87 -10.44 -11.10 11.45
N GLN A 88 -9.75 -10.80 12.55
CA GLN A 88 -10.35 -10.10 13.68
C GLN A 88 -10.83 -8.71 13.28
N ILE A 89 -9.98 -7.92 12.62
CA ILE A 89 -10.34 -6.54 12.24
C ILE A 89 -11.23 -6.45 11.01
N SER A 90 -11.18 -7.43 10.09
CA SER A 90 -11.99 -7.34 8.87
C SER A 90 -13.49 -7.32 9.18
N ILE A 91 -13.92 -7.93 10.28
CA ILE A 91 -15.32 -7.94 10.72
C ILE A 91 -15.79 -6.54 11.12
N GLU A 92 -14.92 -5.76 11.76
CA GLU A 92 -15.23 -4.41 12.25
C GLU A 92 -14.99 -3.33 11.19
N LEU A 93 -14.05 -3.56 10.28
CA LEU A 93 -13.67 -2.61 9.23
C LEU A 93 -14.69 -2.56 8.10
N ARG A 94 -15.14 -1.34 7.78
CA ARG A 94 -15.90 -1.06 6.56
C ARG A 94 -15.01 -1.20 5.32
N ARG A 95 -15.63 -1.35 4.13
CA ARG A 95 -14.90 -1.54 2.86
C ARG A 95 -13.86 -0.44 2.60
N ASN A 96 -14.22 0.82 2.83
CA ASN A 96 -13.33 1.97 2.70
C ASN A 96 -12.14 1.90 3.67
N GLU A 97 -12.38 1.52 4.92
CA GLU A 97 -11.31 1.41 5.92
C GLU A 97 -10.35 0.26 5.58
N ARG A 98 -10.84 -0.88 5.06
CA ARG A 98 -9.98 -1.98 4.58
C ARG A 98 -9.03 -1.54 3.46
N ILE A 99 -9.51 -0.75 2.51
CA ILE A 99 -8.69 -0.19 1.43
C ILE A 99 -7.65 0.79 1.99
N ILE A 100 -8.04 1.69 2.89
CA ILE A 100 -7.12 2.65 3.51
C ILE A 100 -6.01 1.93 4.29
N VAL A 101 -6.35 0.88 5.04
CA VAL A 101 -5.38 0.06 5.76
C VAL A 101 -4.44 -0.65 4.79
N LEU A 102 -4.95 -1.27 3.72
CA LEU A 102 -4.09 -1.91 2.72
C LEU A 102 -3.09 -0.92 2.11
N LEU A 103 -3.56 0.27 1.72
CA LEU A 103 -2.70 1.33 1.17
C LEU A 103 -1.58 1.69 2.15
N GLN A 104 -1.92 1.86 3.44
CA GLN A 104 -0.95 2.22 4.46
C GLN A 104 0.07 1.11 4.71
N LEU A 105 -0.35 -0.15 4.73
CA LEU A 105 0.54 -1.30 4.88
C LEU A 105 1.46 -1.45 3.67
N MET A 106 0.96 -1.24 2.45
CA MET A 106 1.77 -1.26 1.24
C MET A 106 2.79 -0.11 1.22
N GLU A 107 2.40 1.09 1.66
CA GLU A 107 3.33 2.22 1.79
C GLU A 107 4.44 1.93 2.81
N PHE A 108 4.07 1.30 3.94
CA PHE A 108 5.03 0.89 4.97
C PHE A 108 5.97 -0.22 4.48
N VAL A 109 5.44 -1.24 3.79
CA VAL A 109 6.25 -2.28 3.14
C VAL A 109 7.22 -1.69 2.11
N ASN A 110 6.80 -0.68 1.37
CA ASN A 110 7.61 -0.04 0.34
C ASN A 110 8.52 1.08 0.90
N GLU A 111 8.78 1.14 2.21
CA GLU A 111 9.53 2.24 2.80
C GLU A 111 10.96 2.36 2.29
N ASP A 112 11.63 1.23 2.01
CA ASP A 112 13.01 1.17 1.54
C ASP A 112 13.11 0.93 0.03
N GLU A 113 11.99 1.03 -0.69
CA GLU A 113 11.86 0.84 -2.15
C GLU A 113 12.26 -0.58 -2.63
N ILE A 114 12.44 -1.54 -1.72
CA ILE A 114 12.81 -2.92 -2.04
C ILE A 114 11.87 -3.88 -1.33
N ILE A 115 10.99 -4.52 -2.09
CA ILE A 115 10.02 -5.46 -1.51
C ILE A 115 10.49 -6.91 -1.67
N THR A 116 10.68 -7.56 -0.53
CA THR A 116 11.02 -8.98 -0.42
C THR A 116 9.83 -9.90 -0.73
N GLN A 117 10.09 -11.18 -1.00
CA GLN A 117 9.01 -12.15 -1.26
C GLN A 117 8.09 -12.31 -0.03
N GLN A 118 8.64 -12.28 1.18
CA GLN A 118 7.85 -12.42 2.40
C GLN A 118 6.90 -11.22 2.60
N GLU A 119 7.34 -10.01 2.28
CA GLU A 119 6.48 -8.83 2.29
C GLU A 119 5.38 -8.89 1.22
N LYS A 120 5.70 -9.42 0.03
CA LYS A 120 4.67 -9.69 -1.00
C LYS A 120 3.63 -10.69 -0.50
N ASP A 121 4.07 -11.77 0.12
CA ASP A 121 3.18 -12.81 0.67
C ASP A 121 2.30 -12.26 1.80
N PHE A 122 2.86 -11.41 2.66
CA PHE A 122 2.13 -10.68 3.68
C PHE A 122 1.02 -9.82 3.06
N ILE A 123 1.36 -8.93 2.13
CA ILE A 123 0.41 -8.02 1.49
C ILE A 123 -0.68 -8.79 0.72
N ASN A 124 -0.32 -9.88 0.04
CA ASN A 124 -1.27 -10.79 -0.60
C ASN A 124 -2.25 -11.41 0.41
N THR A 125 -1.75 -11.82 1.57
CA THR A 125 -2.57 -12.39 2.65
C THR A 125 -3.56 -11.36 3.18
N VAL A 126 -3.10 -10.14 3.47
CA VAL A 126 -3.96 -9.04 3.91
C VAL A 126 -5.06 -8.76 2.89
N ALA A 127 -4.71 -8.63 1.61
CA ALA A 127 -5.67 -8.34 0.55
C ALA A 127 -6.74 -9.44 0.42
N ARG A 128 -6.34 -10.71 0.50
CA ARG A 128 -7.25 -11.86 0.49
C ARG A 128 -8.18 -11.84 1.71
N THR A 129 -7.65 -11.65 2.92
CA THR A 129 -8.45 -11.63 4.15
C THR A 129 -9.41 -10.43 4.20
N PHE A 130 -9.05 -9.30 3.60
CA PHE A 130 -9.93 -8.13 3.46
C PHE A 130 -10.94 -8.25 2.32
N ASN A 131 -10.88 -9.35 1.55
CA ASN A 131 -11.72 -9.63 0.39
C ASN A 131 -11.56 -8.58 -0.72
N ILE A 132 -10.35 -8.09 -0.95
CA ILE A 132 -10.04 -7.14 -2.02
C ILE A 132 -9.91 -7.91 -3.33
N SER A 133 -10.52 -7.42 -4.41
CA SER A 133 -10.51 -8.15 -5.68
C SER A 133 -9.10 -8.15 -6.27
N SER A 134 -8.75 -9.20 -7.03
CA SER A 134 -7.43 -9.31 -7.64
C SER A 134 -7.11 -8.13 -8.58
N LEU A 135 -8.09 -7.65 -9.34
CA LEU A 135 -7.96 -6.48 -10.21
C LEU A 135 -7.67 -5.21 -9.41
N GLU A 136 -8.47 -4.94 -8.37
CA GLU A 136 -8.29 -3.75 -7.51
C GLU A 136 -6.96 -3.81 -6.75
N PHE A 137 -6.59 -4.99 -6.26
CA PHE A 137 -5.30 -5.21 -5.63
C PHE A 137 -4.14 -4.96 -6.59
N THR A 138 -4.24 -5.41 -7.85
CA THR A 138 -3.21 -5.22 -8.87
C THR A 138 -3.06 -3.75 -9.23
N ASP A 139 -4.18 -3.05 -9.42
CA ASP A 139 -4.21 -1.60 -9.66
C ASP A 139 -3.53 -0.83 -8.51
N ILE A 140 -3.92 -1.13 -7.26
CA ILE A 140 -3.35 -0.48 -6.07
C ILE A 140 -1.87 -0.81 -5.93
N GLN A 141 -1.47 -2.07 -6.11
CA GLN A 141 -0.09 -2.49 -5.98
C GLN A 141 0.79 -1.79 -7.02
N ALA A 142 0.41 -1.82 -8.29
CA ALA A 142 1.16 -1.13 -9.34
C ALA A 142 1.28 0.38 -9.07
N PHE A 143 0.21 1.00 -8.58
CA PHE A 143 0.20 2.41 -8.22
C PHE A 143 1.11 2.72 -7.03
N ILE A 144 1.09 1.91 -5.96
CA ILE A 144 1.91 2.13 -4.75
C ILE A 144 3.38 1.83 -5.00
N LEU A 145 3.70 0.81 -5.79
CA LEU A 145 5.09 0.41 -6.04
C LEU A 145 5.74 1.19 -7.17
N GLY A 146 4.95 1.81 -8.07
CA GLY A 146 5.47 2.46 -9.27
C GLY A 146 6.01 1.46 -10.30
N GLU A 147 5.97 0.16 -10.01
CA GLU A 147 6.27 -0.92 -10.93
C GLU A 147 4.98 -1.42 -11.57
N GLY A 148 4.98 -1.58 -12.88
CA GLY A 148 3.83 -2.17 -13.56
C GLY A 148 2.65 -1.23 -13.75
N ILE A 149 2.88 0.09 -13.85
CA ILE A 149 1.82 1.09 -14.11
C ILE A 149 1.02 0.72 -15.37
N GLU A 150 1.64 0.08 -16.35
CA GLU A 150 0.98 -0.44 -17.56
C GLU A 150 -0.06 -1.53 -17.29
N LYS A 151 -0.03 -2.17 -16.11
CA LYS A 151 -1.00 -3.17 -15.68
C LYS A 151 -2.24 -2.55 -15.05
N ILE A 152 -2.16 -1.28 -14.64
CA ILE A 152 -3.31 -0.57 -14.07
C ILE A 152 -4.36 -0.42 -15.16
N ASN A 153 -5.62 -0.68 -14.83
CA ASN A 153 -6.70 -0.37 -15.75
C ASN A 153 -6.69 1.13 -16.11
N ARG A 154 -6.50 1.44 -17.40
CA ARG A 154 -6.43 2.82 -17.91
C ARG A 154 -7.65 3.68 -17.59
N GLU A 155 -8.82 3.07 -17.37
CA GLU A 155 -10.01 3.79 -16.93
C GLU A 155 -9.91 4.28 -15.48
N ASN A 156 -9.03 3.69 -14.67
CA ASN A 156 -8.85 4.02 -13.26
C ASN A 156 -7.66 4.95 -13.04
N LEU A 157 -6.77 5.12 -14.02
CA LEU A 157 -5.57 5.94 -13.88
C LEU A 157 -5.74 7.28 -14.60
N LEU A 158 -5.37 8.37 -13.94
CA LEU A 158 -5.28 9.71 -14.50
C LEU A 158 -3.88 10.29 -14.22
N THR A 159 -3.24 10.81 -15.26
CA THR A 159 -1.95 11.50 -15.15
C THR A 159 -2.16 13.01 -15.32
N ILE A 160 -1.58 13.80 -14.43
CA ILE A 160 -1.58 15.27 -14.50
C ILE A 160 -0.13 15.74 -14.49
N ASP A 161 0.34 16.32 -15.59
CA ASP A 161 1.69 16.87 -15.68
C ASP A 161 1.75 18.05 -16.67
N ASN A 162 2.93 18.64 -16.81
CA ASN A 162 3.21 19.68 -17.78
C ASN A 162 3.72 19.13 -19.13
N ARG A 163 3.52 17.84 -19.40
CA ARG A 163 3.94 17.21 -20.66
C ARG A 163 2.73 17.11 -21.57
N ILE A 164 2.87 17.60 -22.79
CA ILE A 164 1.86 17.41 -23.82
C ILE A 164 1.93 15.93 -24.24
N THR A 165 1.00 15.13 -23.77
CA THR A 165 0.86 13.70 -24.14
C THR A 165 -0.24 13.48 -25.18
N GLU A 166 -1.11 14.47 -25.37
CA GLU A 166 -2.06 14.49 -26.47
C GLU A 166 -1.34 14.94 -27.75
N TRP A 167 -1.10 13.99 -28.66
CA TRP A 167 -0.88 14.37 -30.06
C TRP A 167 -2.16 15.05 -30.55
N SER A 168 -2.04 16.29 -31.03
CA SER A 168 -3.16 17.00 -31.64
C SER A 168 -3.86 16.11 -32.67
N ASP A 169 -5.20 16.19 -32.76
CA ASP A 169 -6.02 15.45 -33.74
C ASP A 169 -5.47 15.57 -35.19
N ASN A 170 -4.73 16.64 -35.46
CA ASN A 170 -4.06 16.95 -36.73
C ASN A 170 -2.92 15.97 -37.12
N ILE A 171 -2.36 15.22 -36.17
CA ILE A 171 -1.25 14.26 -36.38
C ILE A 171 -1.75 12.80 -36.30
N ALA A 172 -2.91 12.56 -35.68
CA ALA A 172 -3.47 11.23 -35.46
C ALA A 172 -3.73 10.46 -36.77
N TRP A 173 -4.10 11.14 -37.86
CA TRP A 173 -4.40 10.50 -39.14
C TRP A 173 -3.17 9.90 -39.84
N PHE A 174 -1.96 10.43 -39.59
CA PHE A 174 -0.72 9.94 -40.22
C PHE A 174 -0.24 8.59 -39.67
N MET A 175 -0.69 8.20 -38.46
CA MET A 175 -0.22 6.99 -37.77
C MET A 175 -1.22 5.82 -37.77
N THR A 176 -2.34 5.92 -38.50
CA THR A 176 -3.42 4.91 -38.53
C THR A 176 -3.08 3.58 -39.24
N LYS A 177 -1.84 3.38 -39.71
CA LYS A 177 -1.44 2.12 -40.38
C LYS A 177 -1.06 0.97 -39.43
N THR A 178 -0.97 1.20 -38.13
CA THR A 178 -0.71 0.14 -37.15
C THR A 178 -1.90 -0.02 -36.20
N LYS A 179 -2.67 -1.09 -36.40
CA LYS A 179 -3.77 -1.52 -35.51
C LYS A 179 -3.21 -1.89 -34.13
N GLN A 180 -3.01 -0.91 -33.27
CA GLN A 180 -3.03 -1.13 -31.82
C GLN A 180 -4.20 -0.33 -31.26
N SER A 181 -5.00 -0.98 -30.43
CA SER A 181 -6.16 -0.39 -29.76
C SER A 181 -5.69 0.79 -28.90
N HIS A 182 -5.81 2.02 -29.41
CA HIS A 182 -5.50 3.24 -28.68
C HIS A 182 -6.63 3.49 -27.66
N GLN A 183 -6.62 2.78 -26.52
CA GLN A 183 -7.37 3.24 -25.36
C GLN A 183 -6.70 4.53 -24.87
N LYS A 184 -7.36 5.66 -25.15
CA LYS A 184 -6.92 7.02 -24.83
C LYS A 184 -6.58 7.10 -23.34
N GLU A 185 -5.33 7.41 -23.04
CA GLU A 185 -4.86 7.58 -21.66
C GLU A 185 -5.55 8.83 -21.07
N LYS A 186 -6.05 8.74 -19.84
CA LYS A 186 -6.63 9.91 -19.17
C LYS A 186 -5.48 10.80 -18.73
N HIS A 187 -5.37 11.96 -19.37
CA HIS A 187 -4.33 12.95 -19.10
C HIS A 187 -4.94 14.34 -18.90
N LEU A 188 -4.38 15.11 -17.97
CA LEU A 188 -4.68 16.52 -17.80
C LEU A 188 -3.39 17.33 -17.84
N PHE A 189 -3.24 18.18 -18.86
CA PHE A 189 -2.12 19.09 -18.97
C PHE A 189 -2.23 20.27 -17.99
N ARG A 190 -1.14 20.58 -17.28
CA ARG A 190 -1.00 21.75 -16.40
C ARG A 190 0.39 22.36 -16.57
N GLU A 191 0.47 23.48 -17.29
CA GLU A 191 1.73 24.17 -17.65
C GLU A 191 2.64 24.46 -16.44
N ASN A 192 2.06 24.99 -15.35
CA ASN A 192 2.80 25.40 -14.16
C ASN A 192 2.93 24.29 -13.08
N LEU A 193 2.68 23.03 -13.44
CA LEU A 193 2.89 21.90 -12.54
C LEU A 193 4.34 21.40 -12.67
N TYR A 194 5.16 21.69 -11.68
CA TYR A 194 6.51 21.14 -11.58
C TYR A 194 6.42 19.70 -11.08
N GLY A 195 6.68 18.72 -11.95
CA GLY A 195 6.55 17.30 -11.62
C GLY A 195 5.30 16.66 -12.23
N LYS A 196 4.84 15.57 -11.63
CA LYS A 196 3.70 14.78 -12.11
C LYS A 196 2.80 14.38 -10.94
N ILE A 197 1.48 14.44 -11.12
CA ILE A 197 0.51 13.82 -10.22
C ILE A 197 -0.09 12.61 -10.92
N GLU A 198 -0.05 11.46 -10.28
CA GLU A 198 -0.80 10.28 -10.71
C GLU A 198 -1.98 10.09 -9.77
N VAL A 199 -3.15 9.83 -10.33
CA VAL A 199 -4.40 9.64 -9.60
C VAL A 199 -4.97 8.28 -9.95
N LEU A 200 -5.16 7.43 -8.94
CA LEU A 200 -5.86 6.16 -9.03
C LEU A 200 -7.29 6.29 -8.51
N PHE A 201 -8.26 5.88 -9.31
CA PHE A 201 -9.66 5.74 -8.91
C PHE A 201 -9.94 4.33 -8.40
N ILE A 202 -10.29 4.21 -7.12
CA ILE A 202 -10.63 2.95 -6.48
C ILE A 202 -12.16 2.79 -6.52
N ARG A 203 -12.63 2.03 -7.52
CA ARG A 203 -14.05 1.86 -7.83
C ARG A 203 -14.88 1.36 -6.64
N SER A 204 -14.38 0.40 -5.87
CA SER A 204 -15.18 -0.25 -4.82
C SER A 204 -15.58 0.70 -3.67
N ILE A 205 -14.88 1.82 -3.52
CA ILE A 205 -15.12 2.81 -2.47
C ILE A 205 -15.43 4.21 -3.04
N ASN A 206 -15.49 4.33 -4.37
CA ASN A 206 -15.70 5.58 -5.09
C ASN A 206 -14.77 6.71 -4.61
N SER A 207 -13.48 6.41 -4.49
CA SER A 207 -12.47 7.36 -3.99
C SER A 207 -11.29 7.47 -4.93
N TYR A 208 -10.62 8.62 -4.87
CA TYR A 208 -9.37 8.86 -5.57
C TYR A 208 -8.21 8.85 -4.57
N VAL A 209 -7.12 8.21 -4.96
CA VAL A 209 -5.82 8.29 -4.27
C VAL A 209 -4.84 8.90 -5.24
N TYR A 210 -4.01 9.82 -4.79
CA TYR A 210 -3.02 10.46 -5.66
C TYR A 210 -1.62 10.37 -5.07
N LYS A 211 -0.64 10.41 -5.98
CA LYS A 211 0.77 10.55 -5.68
C LYS A 211 1.33 11.73 -6.44
N TYR A 212 2.14 12.52 -5.76
CA TYR A 212 2.86 13.63 -6.37
C TYR A 212 4.33 13.27 -6.49
N TYR A 213 4.85 13.40 -7.70
CA TYR A 213 6.24 13.22 -8.09
C TYR A 213 6.80 14.60 -8.43
N GLY A 214 7.15 15.36 -7.41
CA GLY A 214 7.84 16.64 -7.57
C GLY A 214 8.75 16.90 -6.37
N GLY A 215 9.94 17.40 -6.67
CA GLY A 215 10.94 17.83 -5.70
C GLY A 215 11.06 19.35 -5.69
#